data_AF-A0A2C9GSP4-F1
#
_entry.id   AF-A0A2C9GSP4-F1
#
_cell.length_a   1.000
_cell.length_b   1.000
_cell.length_c   1.000
_cell.angle_alpha   90.00
_cell.angle_beta   90.00
_cell.angle_gamma   90.00
#
_symmetry.space_group_name_H-M   'P 1'
#
loop_
_entity.id
_entity.type
_entity.pdbx_description
1 polymer ?
#
loop_
_entity_poly.entity_id
_entity_poly.type
_entity_poly.pdbx_seq_one_letter_code
_entity_poly.pdbx_strand_id
1 'polypeptide(L)' 'MNFAYLSLVLFALVGLLGSMAEAQKPCAPATKVRCNFYCRSFNRLALCTGSTCLCQGKT' A
#
# COMPACT_ATOMS: atom_id res chain seq x y z
N MET A 1 -14.85 32.49 19.59
CA MET A 1 -14.45 31.16 20.09
C MET A 1 -14.88 30.13 19.04
N ASN A 2 -13.95 29.55 18.27
CA ASN A 2 -14.21 28.45 17.30
C ASN A 2 -12.95 28.09 16.48
N PHE A 3 -11.93 28.95 16.47
CA PHE A 3 -10.73 28.76 15.64
C PHE A 3 -9.91 27.53 16.02
N ALA A 4 -9.80 27.23 17.32
CA ALA A 4 -9.06 26.07 17.83
C ALA A 4 -9.66 24.72 17.38
N TYR A 5 -10.99 24.63 17.28
CA TYR A 5 -11.68 23.44 16.78
C TYR A 5 -11.43 23.25 15.29
N LEU A 6 -11.44 24.34 14.52
CA LEU A 6 -11.15 24.32 13.09
C LEU A 6 -9.71 23.79 12.86
N SER A 7 -8.74 24.28 13.63
CA SER A 7 -7.35 23.84 13.56
C SER A 7 -7.19 22.34 13.85
N LEU A 8 -7.84 21.82 14.90
CA LEU A 8 -7.79 20.40 15.25
C LEU A 8 -8.36 19.51 14.15
N VAL A 9 -9.47 19.92 13.53
CA VAL A 9 -10.07 19.19 12.41
C VAL A 9 -9.13 19.16 11.20
N LEU A 10 -8.49 20.28 10.86
CA LEU A 10 -7.50 20.34 9.78
C LEU A 10 -6.31 19.41 10.02
N PHE A 11 -5.76 19.38 11.24
CA PHE A 11 -4.67 18.47 11.58
C PHE A 11 -5.09 16.99 11.52
N ALA A 12 -6.31 16.67 11.95
CA ALA A 12 -6.85 15.32 11.86
C ALA A 12 -7.02 14.86 10.40
N LEU A 13 -7.52 15.73 9.52
CA LEU A 13 -7.64 15.42 8.09
C LEU A 13 -6.27 15.19 7.43
N VAL A 14 -5.27 16.03 7.74
CA VAL A 14 -3.91 15.88 7.19
C VAL A 14 -3.27 14.56 7.65
N GLY A 15 -3.42 14.19 8.92
CA GLY A 15 -2.94 12.90 9.44
C GLY A 15 -3.61 11.69 8.80
N LEU A 16 -4.91 11.79 8.49
CA LEU A 16 -5.66 10.75 7.79
C LEU A 16 -5.16 10.57 6.35
N LEU A 17 -4.91 11.68 5.64
CA LEU A 17 -4.39 11.69 4.27
C LEU A 17 -2.95 11.14 4.20
N GLY A 18 -2.09 11.47 5.17
CA GLY A 18 -0.73 10.93 5.26
C GLY A 18 -0.70 9.41 5.45
N SER A 19 -1.66 8.86 6.20
CA SER A 19 -1.77 7.40 6.40
C SER A 19 -2.15 6.65 5.10
N MET A 20 -2.88 7.30 4.19
CA MET A 20 -3.19 6.73 2.87
C MET A 20 -2.00 6.75 1.92
N ALA A 21 -1.09 7.72 2.08
CA ALA A 21 0.14 7.80 1.28
C ALA A 21 1.15 6.70 1.67
N GLU A 22 1.21 6.34 2.95
CA GLU A 22 2.02 5.22 3.45
C GLU A 22 1.51 3.86 2.92
N ALA A 23 0.21 3.74 2.66
CA ALA A 23 -0.40 2.54 2.08
C ALA A 23 0.00 2.32 0.59
N GLN A 24 0.56 3.34 -0.07
CA GLN A 24 1.03 3.29 -1.46
C GLN A 24 2.56 3.16 -1.58
N LYS A 25 3.27 2.76 -0.52
CA LYS A 25 4.70 2.44 -0.64
C LYS A 25 4.92 1.17 -1.47
N PRO A 26 6.03 1.10 -2.23
CA PRO A 26 6.33 0.00 -3.14
C PRO A 26 6.31 -1.32 -2.38
N CYS A 27 5.59 -2.32 -2.92
CA CYS A 27 5.34 -3.65 -2.37
C CYS A 27 5.87 -3.82 -0.94
N ALA A 28 5.08 -3.40 0.06
CA ALA A 28 5.41 -3.66 1.46
C ALA A 28 5.76 -5.14 1.66
N PRO A 29 6.67 -5.51 2.57
CA PRO A 29 7.14 -6.89 2.73
C PRO A 29 5.99 -7.87 2.93
N ALA A 30 4.92 -7.47 3.62
CA ALA A 30 3.69 -8.24 3.76
C ALA A 30 2.98 -8.49 2.42
N THR A 31 2.87 -7.46 1.58
CA THR A 31 2.29 -7.53 0.23
C THR A 31 3.12 -8.43 -0.69
N LYS A 32 4.46 -8.40 -0.57
CA LYS A 32 5.38 -9.26 -1.33
C LYS A 32 5.22 -10.73 -0.96
N VAL A 33 5.09 -11.05 0.32
CA VAL A 33 4.84 -12.44 0.77
C VAL A 33 3.50 -12.95 0.24
N ARG A 34 2.45 -12.12 0.33
CA ARG A 34 1.12 -12.46 -0.17
C ARG A 34 1.09 -12.64 -1.69
N CYS A 35 1.79 -11.77 -2.42
CA CYS A 35 2.01 -11.86 -3.86
C CYS A 35 2.73 -13.15 -4.26
N ASN A 36 3.82 -13.49 -3.56
CA ASN A 36 4.58 -14.71 -3.80
C ASN A 36 3.74 -15.96 -3.59
N PHE A 37 2.97 -16.02 -2.49
CA PHE A 37 2.10 -17.15 -2.22
C PHE A 37 1.01 -17.31 -3.28
N TYR A 38 0.38 -16.20 -3.67
CA TYR A 38 -0.65 -16.16 -4.72
C TYR A 38 -0.08 -16.63 -6.07
N CYS A 39 0.99 -16.01 -6.58
CA CYS A 39 1.57 -16.38 -7.88
C CYS A 39 2.12 -17.80 -7.90
N ARG A 40 2.67 -18.29 -6.77
CA ARG A 40 3.16 -19.66 -6.64
C ARG A 40 2.04 -20.69 -6.79
N SER A 41 0.82 -20.38 -6.34
CA SER A 41 -0.36 -21.23 -6.55
C SER A 41 -0.70 -21.46 -8.03
N PHE A 42 -0.30 -20.53 -8.90
CA PHE A 42 -0.49 -20.62 -10.36
C PHE A 42 0.78 -21.06 -11.10
N ASN A 43 1.81 -21.52 -10.37
CA ASN A 43 3.14 -21.84 -10.90
C ASN A 43 3.79 -20.67 -11.67
N ARG A 44 3.50 -19.44 -11.25
CA ARG A 44 4.02 -18.18 -11.80
C ARG A 44 5.03 -17.56 -10.83
N LEU A 45 5.90 -16.69 -11.34
CA LEU A 45 6.84 -15.90 -10.54
C LEU A 45 6.16 -14.61 -10.08
N ALA A 46 6.29 -14.27 -8.80
CA ALA A 46 5.83 -12.98 -8.29
C ALA A 46 6.83 -11.87 -8.64
N LEU A 47 6.35 -10.86 -9.35
CA LEU A 47 7.07 -9.64 -9.69
C LEU A 47 6.37 -8.47 -9.01
N CYS A 48 7.12 -7.72 -8.20
CA CYS A 48 6.62 -6.49 -7.59
C CYS A 48 7.13 -5.30 -8.41
N THR A 49 6.22 -4.59 -9.06
CA THR A 49 6.51 -3.39 -9.85
C THR A 49 5.88 -2.20 -9.17
N GLY A 50 6.69 -1.46 -8.40
CA GLY A 50 6.20 -0.36 -7.57
C GLY A 50 5.19 -0.86 -6.53
N SER A 51 3.96 -0.36 -6.60
CA SER A 51 2.84 -0.72 -5.71
C SER A 51 2.02 -1.93 -6.18
N THR A 52 2.34 -2.50 -7.35
CA THR A 52 1.55 -3.59 -7.96
C THR A 52 2.29 -4.93 -7.90
N CYS A 53 1.53 -5.98 -7.64
CA CYS A 53 1.97 -7.37 -7.73
C CYS A 53 1.53 -7.95 -9.07
N LEU A 54 2.48 -8.49 -9.83
CA LEU A 54 2.26 -9.14 -11.12
C LEU A 54 2.77 -10.59 -11.06
N CYS A 55 2.00 -11.53 -11.60
CA CYS A 55 2.42 -12.91 -11.73
C CYS A 55 2.95 -13.16 -13.15
N GLN A 56 4.27 -13.27 -13.31
CA GLN A 56 4.90 -13.52 -14.60
C GLN A 56 5.01 -15.03 -14.88
N GLY A 57 4.86 -15.43 -16.14
CA GLY A 57 5.15 -16.81 -16.57
C GLY A 57 6.59 -17.20 -16.25
N LYS A 58 6.79 -18.43 -15.77
CA LYS A 58 8.08 -19.09 -15.94
C LYS A 58 8.20 -19.42 -17.42
N THR A 59 8.94 -18.60 -18.16
CA THR A 59 9.35 -18.92 -19.53
C THR A 59 10.27 -20.13 -19.52
#